data_AF-A0A961LAW4-F1
#
_entry.id   AF-A0A961LAW4-F1
#
_cell.length_a   1.000
_cell.length_b   1.000
_cell.length_c   1.000
_cell.angle_alpha   90.00
_cell.angle_beta   90.00
_cell.angle_gamma   90.00
#
_symmetry.space_group_name_H-M   'P 1'
#
loop_
_entity.id
_entity.type
_entity.pdbx_description
1 polymer ?
#
loop_
_entity_poly.entity_id
_entity_poly.type
_entity_poly.pdbx_seq_one_letter_code
_entity_poly.pdbx_strand_id
1 'polypeptide(L)' 'MTMTAERKVALVKEFATKPGDTGSPEVQVAILTER' A
#
# COMPACT_ATOMS: atom_id res chain seq x y z
N MET A 1 3.94 -9.39 -13.30
CA MET A 1 4.57 -9.01 -12.02
C MET A 1 3.51 -9.19 -10.95
N THR A 2 3.78 -10.00 -9.91
CA THR A 2 2.78 -10.42 -8.92
C THR A 2 3.21 -9.95 -7.54
N MET A 3 2.73 -8.78 -7.12
CA MET A 3 2.68 -8.45 -5.70
C MET A 3 1.75 -9.42 -5.00
N THR A 4 2.22 -10.03 -3.91
CA THR A 4 1.38 -10.86 -3.05
C THR A 4 0.37 -9.97 -2.31
N ALA A 5 -0.81 -10.54 -2.02
CA ALA A 5 -1.83 -9.83 -1.23
C ALA A 5 -1.29 -9.41 0.14
N GLU A 6 -0.43 -10.23 0.74
CA GLU A 6 0.25 -9.95 2.00
C GLU A 6 1.17 -8.73 1.93
N ARG A 7 1.97 -8.61 0.85
CA ARG A 7 2.86 -7.45 0.67
C ARG A 7 2.08 -6.18 0.46
N LYS A 8 0.97 -6.24 -0.30
CA LYS A 8 0.06 -5.11 -0.46
C LYS A 8 -0.53 -4.66 0.88
N VAL A 9 -0.97 -5.59 1.72
CA VAL A 9 -1.50 -5.26 3.06
C VAL A 9 -0.42 -4.67 3.97
N ALA A 10 0.81 -5.17 3.89
CA ALA A 10 1.95 -4.60 4.62
C ALA A 10 2.20 -3.14 4.23
N LEU A 11 2.28 -2.85 2.92
CA LEU A 11 2.49 -1.49 2.42
C LEU A 11 1.33 -0.55 2.78
N VAL A 12 0.08 -1.01 2.71
CA VAL A 12 -1.07 -0.21 3.14
C VAL A 12 -0.95 0.17 4.62
N LYS A 13 -0.51 -0.75 5.50
CA LYS A 13 -0.32 -0.44 6.92
C LYS A 13 0.87 0.49 7.18
N GLU A 14 1.95 0.32 6.42
CA GLU A 14 3.19 1.08 6.57
C GLU A 14 3.04 2.54 6.11
N PHE A 15 2.28 2.77 5.03
CA PHE A 15 2.09 4.08 4.42
C PHE A 15 0.71 4.71 4.72
N ALA A 16 -0.13 4.06 5.52
CA ALA A 16 -1.42 4.63 5.94
C ALA A 16 -1.20 5.86 6.82
N THR A 17 -1.75 7.00 6.38
CA THR A 17 -1.66 8.27 7.14
C THR A 17 -2.68 8.33 8.29
N LYS A 18 -3.73 7.53 8.21
CA LYS A 18 -4.81 7.42 9.21
C LYS A 18 -5.38 6.00 9.26
N PRO A 19 -6.07 5.61 10.34
CA PRO A 19 -6.71 4.31 10.44
C PRO A 19 -7.70 4.09 9.28
N GLY A 20 -7.53 3.01 8.53
CA GLY A 20 -8.39 2.67 7.38
C GLY A 20 -8.02 3.39 6.07
N ASP A 21 -6.87 4.07 6.03
CA ASP A 21 -6.41 4.74 4.83
C ASP A 21 -5.91 3.74 3.77
N THR A 22 -6.70 3.56 2.73
CA THR A 22 -6.43 2.63 1.62
C THR A 22 -6.31 3.33 0.26
N GLY A 23 -6.53 4.65 0.24
CA GLY A 23 -6.71 5.42 -0.98
C GLY A 23 -5.75 6.60 -1.13
N SER A 24 -5.02 6.96 -0.07
CA SER A 24 -4.12 8.12 -0.12
C SER A 24 -3.02 7.97 -1.17
N PRO A 25 -2.54 9.10 -1.72
CA PRO A 25 -1.49 9.12 -2.73
C PRO A 25 -0.25 8.32 -2.31
N GLU A 26 0.13 8.39 -1.05
CA GLU A 26 1.31 7.73 -0.49
C GLU A 26 1.18 6.21 -0.56
N VAL A 27 0.01 5.67 -0.16
CA VAL A 27 -0.30 4.25 -0.22
C VAL A 27 -0.34 3.76 -1.68
N GLN A 28 -0.94 4.54 -2.57
CA GLN A 28 -0.99 4.18 -4.00
C GLN A 28 0.40 4.19 -4.64
N VAL A 29 1.24 5.17 -4.33
CA VAL A 29 2.62 5.25 -4.83
C VAL A 29 3.44 4.08 -4.31
N ALA A 30 3.34 3.73 -3.03
CA ALA A 30 4.03 2.58 -2.47
C ALA A 30 3.63 1.28 -3.20
N ILE A 31 2.34 1.11 -3.46
CA ILE A 31 1.82 -0.06 -4.20
C ILE A 31 2.26 -0.04 -5.67
N LEU A 32 2.30 1.12 -6.34
CA LEU A 32 2.70 1.23 -7.76
C LEU A 32 4.22 1.08 -7.95
N THR A 33 5.01 1.43 -6.93
CA THR A 33 6.47 1.31 -6.93
C THR A 33 6.92 -0.13 -6.73
N GLU A 34 6.20 -0.90 -5.92
CA GLU A 34 6.51 -2.31 -5.63
C GLU A 34 5.87 -3.30 -6.64
N ARG A 35 5.13 -2.80 -7.64
CA ARG A 35 4.38 -3.58 -8.64
C ARG A 35 5.21 -4.17 -9.76
#